data_AF-A0ABD5HXY3-F1
#
_entry.id   AF-A0ABD5HXY3-F1
#
_cell.length_a   1.000
_cell.length_b   1.000
_cell.length_c   1.000
_cell.angle_alpha   90.00
_cell.angle_beta   90.00
_cell.angle_gamma   90.00
#
_symmetry.space_group_name_H-M   'P 1'
#
loop_
_entity.id
_entity.type
_entity.pdbx_description
1 polymer ?
#
loop_
_entity_poly.entity_id
_entity_poly.type
_entity_poly.pdbx_seq_one_letter_code
_entity_poly.pdbx_strand_id
1 'polypeptide(L)'
;MVNLKLFQDRMFVGASIVVILSNLFLIGVTVLLPTFLTKLQGRTEIEAAFLVTPISAMIFFVSPVAATLIKKLGKVTIILSGFLVMGLSYYWLQMIDVNSTNIEIIIPCMILGVGYGLVVGPITVLSASSFEGELLTASQSVVSMLRQVGIVLAVAIFVSNLTHNLTVNKEKVYRYAEEKVRNIHVDSSQQAEILQVTKEKIENQSIEPSVEKHQNKTFVGLNKEKKDALIHQKVDEVLREIPVEYRDVKREEVMRQVTKEVEKQEESIKKEVLTYSNDVNHYAKNQMAMSFTDLYKASVPIILICAFVSLLFWEGKALSKKRRGRIVEEA
;
A
#
# COMPACT_ATOMS: atom_id res chain seq x y z
N MET A 1 -23.15 -30.13 8.26
CA MET A 1 -23.70 -29.10 9.19
C MET A 1 -22.66 -28.81 10.25
N VAL A 2 -22.44 -27.55 10.63
CA VAL A 2 -21.43 -27.17 11.65
C VAL A 2 -21.89 -27.65 13.02
N ASN A 3 -21.06 -28.42 13.72
CA ASN A 3 -21.39 -28.92 15.06
C ASN A 3 -21.20 -27.78 16.09
N LEU A 4 -22.31 -27.15 16.50
CA LEU A 4 -22.31 -26.03 17.45
C LEU A 4 -21.72 -26.38 18.83
N LYS A 5 -21.60 -27.68 19.17
CA LYS A 5 -20.93 -28.13 20.40
C LYS A 5 -19.46 -27.66 20.47
N LEU A 6 -18.82 -27.42 19.33
CA LEU A 6 -17.45 -26.88 19.27
C LEU A 6 -17.33 -25.53 19.98
N PHE A 7 -18.33 -24.65 19.85
CA PHE A 7 -18.30 -23.30 20.44
C PHE A 7 -18.62 -23.29 21.94
N GLN A 8 -18.97 -24.43 22.54
CA GLN A 8 -19.08 -24.56 23.98
C GLN A 8 -17.70 -24.67 24.65
N ASP A 9 -16.67 -25.09 23.91
CA ASP A 9 -15.31 -25.14 24.43
C ASP A 9 -14.61 -23.78 24.34
N ARG A 10 -14.11 -23.31 25.49
CA ARG A 10 -13.44 -22.02 25.61
C ARG A 10 -12.13 -21.95 24.83
N MET A 11 -11.38 -23.05 24.71
CA MET A 11 -10.14 -23.05 23.93
C MET A 11 -10.45 -22.93 22.45
N PHE A 12 -11.47 -23.62 21.95
CA PHE A 12 -11.92 -23.51 20.58
C PHE A 12 -12.41 -22.11 20.23
N VAL A 13 -13.20 -21.47 21.11
CA VAL A 13 -13.66 -20.07 20.92
C VAL A 13 -12.47 -19.10 20.91
N GLY A 14 -11.54 -19.24 21.85
CA GLY A 14 -10.32 -18.42 21.86
C GLY A 14 -9.49 -18.60 20.58
N ALA A 15 -9.27 -19.84 20.17
CA ALA A 15 -8.56 -20.19 18.94
C ALA A 15 -9.24 -19.60 17.70
N SER A 16 -10.57 -19.66 17.65
CA SER A 16 -11.40 -19.11 16.58
C SER A 16 -11.20 -17.60 16.41
N ILE A 17 -11.28 -16.83 17.51
CA ILE A 17 -11.09 -15.37 17.48
C ILE A 17 -9.67 -15.02 17.04
N VAL A 18 -8.67 -15.73 17.58
CA VAL A 18 -7.26 -15.46 17.28
C VAL A 18 -6.94 -15.80 15.81
N VAL A 19 -7.52 -16.87 15.25
CA VAL A 19 -7.37 -17.18 13.81
C VAL A 19 -7.85 -16.02 12.95
N ILE A 20 -9.04 -15.49 13.23
CA ILE A 20 -9.60 -14.38 12.47
C ILE A 20 -8.68 -13.16 12.56
N LEU A 21 -8.29 -12.76 13.77
CA LEU A 21 -7.46 -11.57 13.98
C LEU A 21 -6.05 -11.71 13.40
N SER A 22 -5.39 -12.85 13.61
CA SER A 22 -4.04 -13.08 13.08
C SER A 22 -4.01 -13.13 11.55
N ASN A 23 -5.03 -13.73 10.92
CA ASN A 23 -5.16 -13.71 9.45
C ASN A 23 -5.53 -12.33 8.95
N LEU A 24 -6.29 -11.55 9.71
CA LEU A 24 -6.63 -10.18 9.35
C LEU A 24 -5.36 -9.35 9.11
N PHE A 25 -4.41 -9.40 10.04
CA PHE A 25 -3.15 -8.66 9.93
C PHE A 25 -2.16 -9.29 8.95
N LEU A 26 -2.08 -10.61 8.86
CA LEU A 26 -1.21 -11.24 7.85
C LEU A 26 -1.60 -10.78 6.43
N ILE A 27 -2.89 -10.85 6.11
CA ILE A 27 -3.40 -10.49 4.78
C ILE A 27 -3.26 -9.00 4.50
N GLY A 28 -3.42 -8.16 5.52
CA GLY A 28 -3.18 -6.72 5.38
C GLY A 28 -1.82 -6.43 4.76
N VAL A 29 -0.74 -7.04 5.27
CA VAL A 29 0.60 -6.85 4.71
C VAL A 29 0.78 -7.56 3.37
N THR A 30 0.32 -8.80 3.22
CA THR A 30 0.55 -9.56 1.98
C THR A 30 -0.24 -9.02 0.78
N VAL A 31 -1.25 -8.19 1.01
CA VAL A 31 -1.96 -7.46 -0.04
C VAL A 31 -1.34 -6.08 -0.26
N LEU A 32 -1.17 -5.30 0.81
CA LEU A 32 -0.69 -3.91 0.67
C LEU A 32 0.75 -3.80 0.21
N LEU A 33 1.65 -4.65 0.70
CA LEU A 33 3.08 -4.51 0.45
C LEU A 33 3.45 -4.81 -1.02
N PRO A 34 2.97 -5.89 -1.67
CA PRO A 34 3.18 -6.06 -3.11
C PRO A 34 2.59 -4.93 -3.94
N THR A 35 1.41 -4.42 -3.57
CA THR A 35 0.80 -3.27 -4.27
C THR A 35 1.65 -2.01 -4.12
N PHE A 36 2.20 -1.73 -2.94
CA PHE A 36 3.14 -0.63 -2.72
C PHE A 36 4.38 -0.77 -3.62
N LEU A 37 4.99 -1.96 -3.66
CA LEU A 37 6.20 -2.22 -4.42
C LEU A 37 6.01 -2.07 -5.93
N THR A 38 4.92 -2.61 -6.45
CA THR A 38 4.61 -2.58 -7.88
C THR A 38 4.16 -1.19 -8.33
N LYS A 39 3.23 -0.56 -7.60
CA LYS A 39 2.61 0.71 -8.03
C LYS A 39 3.44 1.95 -7.66
N LEU A 40 4.17 1.95 -6.55
CA LEU A 40 4.94 3.13 -6.10
C LEU A 40 6.44 3.04 -6.34
N GLN A 41 7.06 1.91 -6.00
CA GLN A 41 8.49 1.70 -6.30
C GLN A 41 8.73 1.31 -7.77
N GLY A 42 7.69 0.94 -8.53
CA GLY A 42 7.82 0.54 -9.93
C GLY A 42 8.55 -0.79 -10.11
N ARG A 43 8.53 -1.65 -9.08
CA ARG A 43 9.13 -2.99 -9.12
C ARG A 43 8.32 -3.91 -10.02
N THR A 44 9.00 -4.89 -10.63
CA THR A 44 8.30 -5.97 -11.33
C THR A 44 7.47 -6.79 -10.35
N GLU A 45 6.37 -7.39 -10.82
CA GLU A 45 5.50 -8.22 -9.98
C GLU A 45 6.25 -9.41 -9.36
N ILE A 46 7.20 -9.98 -10.12
CA ILE A 46 8.06 -11.07 -9.66
C ILE A 46 8.99 -10.60 -8.54
N GLU A 47 9.62 -9.43 -8.67
CA GLU A 47 10.46 -8.87 -7.59
C GLU A 47 9.65 -8.62 -6.32
N ALA A 48 8.46 -8.03 -6.45
CA ALA A 48 7.59 -7.79 -5.31
C ALA A 48 7.19 -9.10 -4.60
N ALA A 49 6.83 -10.14 -5.36
CA ALA A 49 6.54 -11.46 -4.81
C ALA A 49 7.75 -12.07 -4.09
N PHE A 50 8.96 -11.92 -4.65
CA PHE A 50 10.19 -12.43 -4.05
C PHE A 50 10.49 -11.73 -2.71
N LEU A 51 10.22 -10.43 -2.58
CA LEU A 51 10.41 -9.66 -1.34
C LEU A 51 9.44 -10.06 -0.22
N VAL A 52 8.27 -10.60 -0.56
CA VAL A 52 7.24 -11.02 0.41
C VAL A 52 7.34 -12.52 0.76
N THR A 53 7.98 -13.32 -0.10
CA THR A 53 8.27 -14.75 0.12
C THR A 53 8.86 -15.09 1.51
N PRO A 54 9.78 -14.29 2.10
CA PRO A 54 10.32 -14.56 3.43
C PRO A 54 9.27 -14.71 4.53
N ILE A 55 8.09 -14.08 4.39
CA ILE A 55 6.98 -14.24 5.33
C ILE A 55 6.61 -15.73 5.43
N SER A 56 6.31 -16.36 4.29
CA SER A 56 5.91 -17.77 4.21
C SER A 56 7.02 -18.70 4.70
N ALA A 57 8.27 -18.40 4.37
CA ALA A 57 9.42 -19.17 4.85
C ALA A 57 9.52 -19.16 6.37
N MET A 58 9.42 -17.98 7.00
CA MET A 58 9.47 -17.88 8.46
C MET A 58 8.27 -18.56 9.12
N ILE A 59 7.06 -18.48 8.54
CA ILE A 59 5.89 -19.21 9.05
C ILE A 59 6.15 -20.72 9.04
N PHE A 60 6.72 -21.25 7.96
CA PHE A 60 7.02 -22.67 7.80
C PHE A 60 7.98 -23.17 8.89
N PHE A 61 9.04 -22.42 9.20
CA PHE A 61 10.01 -22.81 10.24
C PHE A 61 9.50 -22.57 11.67
N VAL A 62 8.82 -21.45 11.92
CA VAL A 62 8.46 -21.03 13.28
C VAL A 62 7.19 -21.72 13.78
N SER A 63 6.23 -22.02 12.90
CA SER A 63 4.95 -22.61 13.30
C SER A 63 5.08 -23.96 14.03
N PRO A 64 5.84 -24.95 13.53
CA PRO A 64 6.04 -26.22 14.24
C PRO A 64 6.75 -26.02 15.58
N VAL A 65 7.78 -25.15 15.62
CA VAL A 65 8.53 -24.85 16.84
C VAL A 65 7.60 -24.23 17.89
N ALA A 66 6.79 -23.26 17.50
CA ALA A 66 5.81 -22.60 18.36
C ALA A 66 4.79 -23.59 18.94
N ALA A 67 4.30 -24.53 18.12
CA ALA A 67 3.37 -25.56 18.56
C ALA A 67 3.96 -26.45 19.68
N THR A 68 5.24 -26.80 19.60
CA THR A 68 5.91 -27.58 20.66
C THR A 68 6.20 -26.74 21.91
N LEU A 69 6.44 -25.44 21.75
CA LEU A 69 6.80 -24.52 22.82
C LEU A 69 5.66 -24.25 23.80
N ILE A 70 4.39 -24.49 23.40
CA ILE A 70 3.20 -24.35 24.26
C ILE A 70 3.36 -25.11 25.57
N LYS A 71 3.95 -26.32 25.52
CA LYS A 71 4.13 -27.16 26.71
C LYS A 71 5.10 -26.56 27.73
N LYS A 72 6.05 -25.72 27.29
CA LYS A 72 7.08 -25.12 28.14
C LYS A 72 6.73 -23.70 28.61
N LEU A 73 6.25 -22.84 27.72
CA LEU A 73 6.03 -21.40 27.99
C LEU A 73 4.57 -21.03 28.24
N GLY A 74 3.64 -21.94 27.96
CA GLY A 74 2.21 -21.72 28.07
C GLY A 74 1.60 -21.02 26.85
N LYS A 75 0.34 -21.33 26.60
CA LYS A 75 -0.47 -20.82 25.46
C LYS A 75 -0.61 -19.30 25.44
N VAL A 76 -0.83 -18.66 26.59
CA VAL A 76 -1.03 -17.20 26.69
C VAL A 76 0.24 -16.46 26.24
N THR A 77 1.39 -16.83 26.81
CA THR A 77 2.68 -16.15 26.57
C THR A 77 3.08 -16.20 25.10
N ILE A 78 2.90 -17.34 24.43
CA ILE A 78 3.31 -17.52 23.03
C ILE A 78 2.39 -16.76 22.08
N ILE A 79 1.08 -16.79 22.30
CA ILE A 79 0.14 -16.06 21.44
C ILE A 79 0.31 -14.56 21.64
N LEU A 80 0.50 -14.12 22.88
CA LEU A 80 0.80 -12.72 23.20
C LEU A 80 2.08 -12.26 22.51
N SER A 81 3.19 -13.01 22.65
CA SER A 81 4.46 -12.66 22.01
C SER A 81 4.34 -12.64 20.48
N GLY A 82 3.58 -13.56 19.90
CA GLY A 82 3.29 -13.58 18.47
C GLY A 82 2.63 -12.29 17.97
N PHE A 83 1.57 -11.81 18.65
CA PHE A 83 0.95 -10.53 18.30
C PHE A 83 1.87 -9.34 18.53
N LEU A 84 2.67 -9.33 19.60
CA LEU A 84 3.65 -8.26 19.84
C LEU A 84 4.70 -8.20 18.72
N VAL A 85 5.18 -9.35 18.26
CA VAL A 85 6.14 -9.45 17.15
C VAL A 85 5.49 -9.02 15.83
N MET A 86 4.22 -9.38 15.58
CA MET A 86 3.47 -8.84 14.43
C MET A 86 3.33 -7.31 14.52
N GLY A 87 3.02 -6.77 15.71
CA GLY A 87 2.93 -5.34 15.95
C GLY A 87 4.27 -4.62 15.70
N LEU A 88 5.39 -5.25 16.07
CA LEU A 88 6.73 -4.73 15.78
C LEU A 88 7.02 -4.68 14.27
N SER A 89 6.61 -5.71 13.51
CA SER A 89 6.71 -5.69 12.05
C SER A 89 5.91 -4.52 11.45
N TYR A 90 4.66 -4.36 11.87
CA TYR A 90 3.82 -3.25 11.45
C TYR A 90 4.39 -1.87 11.81
N TYR A 91 5.00 -1.75 13.00
CA TYR A 91 5.67 -0.54 13.44
C TYR A 91 6.89 -0.18 12.59
N TRP A 92 7.54 -1.17 11.99
CA TRP A 92 8.62 -0.93 11.04
C TRP A 92 8.09 -0.62 9.63
N LEU A 93 7.04 -1.33 9.18
CA LEU A 93 6.43 -1.12 7.87
C LEU A 93 5.84 0.28 7.68
N GLN A 94 5.37 0.94 8.75
CA GLN A 94 4.93 2.34 8.67
C GLN A 94 6.05 3.34 8.35
N MET A 95 7.33 2.94 8.44
CA MET A 95 8.49 3.79 8.14
C MET A 95 9.01 3.59 6.70
N ILE A 96 8.37 2.74 5.91
CA ILE A 96 8.77 2.47 4.53
C ILE A 96 8.49 3.69 3.65
N ASP A 97 9.43 3.97 2.75
CA ASP A 97 9.34 4.99 1.72
C ASP A 97 9.58 4.39 0.32
N VAL A 98 9.29 5.16 -0.72
CA VAL A 98 9.53 4.82 -2.13
C VAL A 98 11.01 4.54 -2.39
N ASN A 99 11.91 5.09 -1.57
CA ASN A 99 13.36 4.86 -1.68
C ASN A 99 13.87 3.73 -0.77
N SER A 100 12.99 3.02 -0.05
CA SER A 100 13.40 1.97 0.87
C SER A 100 14.14 0.83 0.17
N THR A 101 15.19 0.37 0.82
CA THR A 101 16.03 -0.73 0.32
C THR A 101 15.34 -2.09 0.46
N ASN A 102 15.78 -3.09 -0.31
CA ASN A 102 15.23 -4.45 -0.22
C ASN A 102 15.32 -5.01 1.22
N ILE A 103 16.38 -4.67 1.94
CA ILE A 103 16.62 -5.16 3.31
C ILE A 103 15.60 -4.56 4.29
N GLU A 104 15.27 -3.28 4.16
CA GLU A 104 14.24 -2.60 4.95
C GLU A 104 12.84 -3.20 4.78
N ILE A 105 12.63 -3.96 3.70
CA ILE A 105 11.37 -4.66 3.42
C ILE A 105 11.43 -6.12 3.88
N ILE A 106 12.54 -6.81 3.60
CA ILE A 106 12.70 -8.23 3.93
C ILE A 106 12.69 -8.45 5.44
N ILE A 107 13.36 -7.59 6.22
CA ILE A 107 13.43 -7.72 7.68
C ILE A 107 12.02 -7.69 8.32
N PRO A 108 11.17 -6.67 8.10
CA PRO A 108 9.83 -6.67 8.66
C PRO A 108 8.96 -7.81 8.13
N CYS A 109 9.11 -8.24 6.88
CA CYS A 109 8.46 -9.44 6.35
C CYS A 109 8.84 -10.69 7.18
N MET A 110 10.12 -10.89 7.45
CA MET A 110 10.57 -12.01 8.28
C MET A 110 10.00 -11.92 9.70
N ILE A 111 10.03 -10.74 10.31
CA ILE A 111 9.46 -10.50 11.64
C ILE A 111 7.96 -10.80 11.65
N LEU A 112 7.21 -10.40 10.62
CA LEU A 112 5.79 -10.71 10.51
C LEU A 112 5.55 -12.21 10.43
N GLY A 113 6.33 -12.91 9.61
CA GLY A 113 6.24 -14.37 9.47
C GLY A 113 6.57 -15.10 10.77
N VAL A 114 7.54 -14.60 11.55
CA VAL A 114 7.82 -15.11 12.90
C VAL A 114 6.63 -14.90 13.82
N GLY A 115 6.10 -13.68 13.88
CA GLY A 115 4.97 -13.33 14.74
C GLY A 115 3.73 -14.16 14.43
N TYR A 116 3.36 -14.27 13.14
CA TYR A 116 2.25 -15.10 12.72
C TYR A 116 2.53 -16.60 12.94
N GLY A 117 3.76 -17.07 12.69
CA GLY A 117 4.20 -18.44 12.97
C GLY A 117 4.01 -18.83 14.44
N LEU A 118 4.37 -17.92 15.36
CA LEU A 118 4.15 -18.08 16.81
C LEU A 118 2.67 -18.18 17.17
N VAL A 119 1.77 -17.66 16.35
CA VAL A 119 0.32 -17.67 16.60
C VAL A 119 -0.35 -18.89 15.96
N VAL A 120 -0.11 -19.13 14.67
CA VAL A 120 -0.82 -20.15 13.88
C VAL A 120 -0.52 -21.58 14.33
N GLY A 121 0.71 -21.88 14.74
CA GLY A 121 1.10 -23.20 15.24
C GLY A 121 0.30 -23.57 16.51
N PRO A 122 0.38 -22.75 17.57
CA PRO A 122 -0.39 -22.97 18.79
C PRO A 122 -1.89 -23.06 18.60
N ILE A 123 -2.47 -22.22 17.75
CA ILE A 123 -3.91 -22.28 17.50
C ILE A 123 -4.32 -23.61 16.88
N THR A 124 -3.53 -24.14 15.94
CA THR A 124 -3.81 -25.43 15.30
C THR A 124 -3.87 -26.56 16.34
N VAL A 125 -2.98 -26.53 17.33
CA VAL A 125 -2.99 -27.49 18.45
C VAL A 125 -4.17 -27.25 19.38
N LEU A 126 -4.41 -26.00 19.78
CA LEU A 126 -5.46 -25.65 20.75
C LEU A 126 -6.86 -25.93 20.21
N SER A 127 -7.11 -25.67 18.92
CA SER A 127 -8.39 -25.98 18.28
C SER A 127 -8.65 -27.48 18.15
N ALA A 128 -7.60 -28.30 18.08
CA ALA A 128 -7.70 -29.76 18.06
C ALA A 128 -7.79 -30.39 19.46
N SER A 129 -7.20 -29.75 20.47
CA SER A 129 -6.83 -30.39 21.74
C SER A 129 -7.98 -31.00 22.57
N SER A 130 -9.22 -30.57 22.37
CA SER A 130 -10.38 -31.00 23.17
C SER A 130 -11.34 -31.93 22.40
N PHE A 131 -10.94 -32.41 21.22
CA PHE A 131 -11.82 -33.16 20.33
C PHE A 131 -11.15 -34.40 19.74
N GLU A 132 -11.95 -35.44 19.54
CA GLU A 132 -11.54 -36.72 18.93
C GLU A 132 -12.52 -37.10 17.80
N GLY A 133 -12.09 -38.00 16.92
CA GLY A 133 -12.91 -38.54 15.83
C GLY A 133 -13.51 -37.46 14.92
N GLU A 134 -14.81 -37.56 14.64
CA GLU A 134 -15.53 -36.65 13.75
C GLU A 134 -15.53 -35.19 14.23
N LEU A 135 -15.54 -34.96 15.54
CA LEU A 135 -15.50 -33.62 16.14
C LEU A 135 -14.15 -32.92 15.90
N LEU A 136 -13.04 -33.67 15.87
CA LEU A 136 -11.72 -33.13 15.56
C LEU A 136 -11.66 -32.63 14.11
N THR A 137 -12.12 -33.45 13.17
CA THR A 137 -12.20 -33.07 11.75
C THR A 137 -13.11 -31.85 11.57
N ALA A 138 -14.28 -31.85 12.20
CA ALA A 138 -15.20 -30.72 12.16
C ALA A 138 -14.58 -29.43 12.73
N SER A 139 -13.83 -29.52 13.83
CA SER A 139 -13.10 -28.39 14.43
C SER A 139 -12.13 -27.76 13.43
N GLN A 140 -11.30 -28.57 12.77
CA GLN A 140 -10.33 -28.06 11.79
C GLN A 140 -10.99 -27.45 10.55
N SER A 141 -12.11 -28.03 10.10
CA SER A 141 -12.92 -27.44 9.02
C SER A 141 -13.47 -26.06 9.40
N VAL A 142 -14.01 -25.92 10.61
CA VAL A 142 -14.54 -24.63 11.09
C VAL A 142 -13.41 -23.60 11.24
N VAL A 143 -12.25 -23.97 11.80
CA VAL A 143 -11.09 -23.07 11.90
C VAL A 143 -10.62 -22.59 10.53
N SER A 144 -10.62 -23.47 9.53
CA SER A 144 -10.26 -23.11 8.16
C SER A 144 -11.28 -22.16 7.53
N MET A 145 -12.57 -22.36 7.79
CA MET A 145 -13.62 -21.42 7.37
C MET A 145 -13.45 -20.05 8.04
N LEU A 146 -13.20 -20.02 9.35
CA LEU A 146 -12.96 -18.77 10.09
C LEU A 146 -11.70 -18.05 9.63
N ARG A 147 -10.68 -18.80 9.19
CA ARG A 147 -9.51 -18.25 8.52
C ARG A 147 -9.90 -17.44 7.29
N GLN A 148 -10.74 -18.02 6.43
CA GLN A 148 -11.23 -17.33 5.23
C GLN A 148 -12.07 -16.10 5.59
N VAL A 149 -12.86 -16.15 6.66
CA VAL A 149 -13.55 -14.96 7.17
C VAL A 149 -12.55 -13.85 7.53
N GLY A 150 -11.48 -14.19 8.24
CA GLY A 150 -10.39 -13.23 8.55
C GLY A 150 -9.73 -12.64 7.31
N ILE A 151 -9.49 -13.46 6.28
CA ILE A 151 -8.91 -13.04 5.00
C ILE A 151 -9.84 -12.05 4.28
N VAL A 152 -11.14 -12.35 4.19
CA VAL A 152 -12.13 -11.46 3.53
C VAL A 152 -12.27 -10.16 4.30
N LEU A 153 -12.31 -10.21 5.64
CA LEU A 153 -12.33 -9.01 6.49
C LEU A 153 -11.09 -8.14 6.28
N ALA A 154 -9.90 -8.74 6.18
CA ALA A 154 -8.68 -8.00 5.88
C ALA A 154 -8.79 -7.26 4.56
N VAL A 155 -9.15 -7.96 3.48
CA VAL A 155 -9.27 -7.36 2.15
C VAL A 155 -10.27 -6.21 2.20
N ALA A 156 -11.46 -6.41 2.78
CA ALA A 156 -12.46 -5.36 2.91
C ALA A 156 -11.93 -4.14 3.68
N ILE A 157 -11.30 -4.34 4.83
CA ILE A 157 -10.80 -3.24 5.67
C ILE A 157 -9.62 -2.54 5.02
N PHE A 158 -8.57 -3.27 4.66
CA PHE A 158 -7.32 -2.69 4.16
C PHE A 158 -7.48 -2.12 2.75
N VAL A 159 -8.16 -2.81 1.83
CA VAL A 159 -8.37 -2.28 0.47
C VAL A 159 -9.30 -1.07 0.52
N SER A 160 -10.41 -1.12 1.26
CA SER A 160 -11.32 0.03 1.37
C SER A 160 -10.63 1.26 1.98
N ASN A 161 -9.86 1.08 3.05
CA ASN A 161 -9.10 2.18 3.65
C ASN A 161 -8.01 2.70 2.72
N LEU A 162 -7.31 1.80 1.99
CA LEU A 162 -6.31 2.21 1.02
C LEU A 162 -6.96 3.05 -0.10
N THR A 163 -8.07 2.57 -0.66
CA THR A 163 -8.83 3.30 -1.69
C THR A 163 -9.27 4.67 -1.17
N HIS A 164 -9.79 4.74 0.07
CA HIS A 164 -10.17 6.01 0.69
C HIS A 164 -8.98 6.96 0.84
N ASN A 165 -7.87 6.49 1.43
CA ASN A 165 -6.66 7.29 1.62
C ASN A 165 -6.06 7.76 0.30
N LEU A 166 -6.07 6.92 -0.74
CA LEU A 166 -5.62 7.30 -2.07
C LEU A 166 -6.50 8.37 -2.68
N THR A 167 -7.82 8.28 -2.57
CA THR A 167 -8.73 9.33 -3.07
C THR A 167 -8.46 10.67 -2.39
N VAL A 168 -8.34 10.67 -1.06
CA VAL A 168 -8.05 11.88 -0.27
C VAL A 168 -6.69 12.47 -0.66
N ASN A 169 -5.67 11.63 -0.80
CA ASN A 169 -4.32 12.09 -1.12
C ASN A 169 -4.18 12.51 -2.58
N LYS A 170 -4.90 11.90 -3.53
CA LYS A 170 -5.00 12.37 -4.92
C LYS A 170 -5.59 13.78 -4.99
N GLU A 171 -6.64 14.06 -4.23
CA GLU A 171 -7.23 15.40 -4.13
C GLU A 171 -6.23 16.44 -3.62
N LYS A 172 -5.40 16.09 -2.62
CA LYS A 172 -4.31 16.98 -2.16
C LYS A 172 -3.29 17.26 -3.26
N VAL A 173 -2.94 16.24 -4.06
CA VAL A 173 -2.02 16.39 -5.20
C VAL A 173 -2.63 17.28 -6.27
N TYR A 174 -3.93 17.16 -6.57
CA TYR A 174 -4.61 18.04 -7.52
C TYR A 174 -4.58 19.49 -7.07
N ARG A 175 -4.88 19.77 -5.80
CA ARG A 175 -4.81 21.13 -5.27
C ARG A 175 -3.41 21.71 -5.33
N TYR A 176 -2.39 20.89 -5.01
CA TYR A 176 -0.99 21.30 -5.14
C TYR A 176 -0.61 21.60 -6.60
N ALA A 177 -1.08 20.78 -7.55
CA ALA A 177 -0.89 21.01 -8.98
C ALA A 177 -1.59 22.29 -9.47
N GLU A 178 -2.83 22.54 -9.05
CA GLU A 178 -3.57 23.77 -9.36
C GLU A 178 -2.86 25.03 -8.84
N GLU A 179 -2.28 24.97 -7.65
CA GLU A 179 -1.50 26.07 -7.10
C GLU A 179 -0.20 26.29 -7.88
N LYS A 180 0.53 25.21 -8.18
CA LYS A 180 1.81 25.26 -8.88
C LYS A 180 1.68 25.68 -10.35
N VAL A 181 0.62 25.30 -11.06
CA VAL A 181 0.44 25.65 -12.48
C VAL A 181 0.24 27.15 -12.69
N ARG A 182 -0.35 27.84 -11.70
CA ARG A 182 -0.58 29.30 -11.75
C ARG A 182 0.72 30.10 -11.81
N ASN A 183 1.83 29.49 -11.39
CA ASN A 183 3.17 30.10 -11.44
C ASN A 183 3.88 29.89 -12.78
N ILE A 184 3.29 29.13 -13.72
CA ILE A 184 3.82 28.96 -15.06
C ILE A 184 3.34 30.11 -15.94
N HIS A 185 4.28 30.79 -16.60
CA HIS A 185 4.01 31.97 -17.43
C HIS A 185 3.46 31.58 -18.81
N VAL A 186 2.24 31.04 -18.83
CA VAL A 186 1.51 30.61 -20.03
C VAL A 186 0.05 31.06 -19.97
N ASP A 187 -0.64 31.10 -21.12
CA ASP A 187 -2.05 31.48 -21.19
C ASP A 187 -2.95 30.52 -20.41
N SER A 188 -4.11 31.02 -19.95
CA SER A 188 -5.06 30.24 -19.15
C SER A 188 -5.52 28.94 -19.83
N SER A 189 -5.60 28.92 -21.17
CA SER A 189 -5.91 27.70 -21.94
C SER A 189 -4.80 26.66 -21.85
N GLN A 190 -3.53 27.08 -21.80
CA GLN A 190 -2.38 26.18 -21.67
C GLN A 190 -2.26 25.67 -20.22
N GLN A 191 -2.57 26.51 -19.24
CA GLN A 191 -2.66 26.08 -17.83
C GLN A 191 -3.73 25.00 -17.63
N ALA A 192 -4.91 25.16 -18.26
CA ALA A 192 -5.99 24.16 -18.21
C ALA A 192 -5.58 22.82 -18.87
N GLU A 193 -4.88 22.87 -20.00
CA GLU A 193 -4.34 21.68 -20.68
C GLU A 193 -3.29 20.97 -19.80
N ILE A 194 -2.37 21.71 -19.18
CA ILE A 194 -1.37 21.18 -18.23
C ILE A 194 -2.06 20.48 -17.07
N LEU A 195 -3.09 21.09 -16.48
CA LEU A 195 -3.87 20.49 -15.39
C LEU A 195 -4.62 19.24 -15.82
N GLN A 196 -5.23 19.24 -17.00
CA GLN A 196 -5.95 18.07 -17.52
C GLN A 196 -5.01 16.88 -17.71
N VAL A 197 -3.85 17.08 -18.34
CA VAL A 197 -2.85 16.00 -18.51
C VAL A 197 -2.32 15.53 -17.16
N THR A 198 -2.11 16.47 -16.22
CA THR A 198 -1.70 16.13 -14.85
C THR A 198 -2.76 15.26 -14.17
N LYS A 199 -4.04 15.61 -14.34
CA LYS A 199 -5.18 14.87 -13.81
C LYS A 199 -5.24 13.45 -14.35
N GLU A 200 -5.22 13.30 -15.68
CA GLU A 200 -5.21 11.99 -16.33
C GLU A 200 -4.03 11.11 -15.86
N LYS A 201 -2.84 11.70 -15.66
CA LYS A 201 -1.66 10.96 -15.20
C LYS A 201 -1.82 10.44 -13.76
N ILE A 202 -2.42 11.24 -12.87
CA ILE A 202 -2.66 10.86 -11.46
C ILE A 202 -3.84 9.87 -11.34
N GLU A 203 -4.86 10.00 -12.20
CA GLU A 203 -5.96 9.03 -12.28
C GLU A 203 -5.48 7.69 -12.81
N ASN A 204 -4.71 7.66 -13.90
CA ASN A 204 -4.20 6.44 -14.54
C ASN A 204 -3.09 5.72 -13.74
N GLN A 205 -2.55 6.33 -12.69
CA GLN A 205 -1.75 5.63 -11.68
C GLN A 205 -2.61 4.80 -10.69
N SER A 206 -3.91 4.60 -10.97
CA SER A 206 -4.84 3.80 -10.17
C SER A 206 -4.60 2.28 -10.24
N ILE A 207 -5.22 1.56 -9.29
CA ILE A 207 -4.92 0.18 -8.89
C ILE A 207 -5.37 -0.89 -9.90
N GLU A 208 -6.06 -0.56 -10.99
CA GLU A 208 -6.53 -1.56 -11.96
C GLU A 208 -5.38 -2.19 -12.80
N PRO A 209 -5.55 -3.46 -13.26
CA PRO A 209 -4.61 -4.12 -14.15
C PRO A 209 -4.88 -3.65 -15.59
N SER A 210 -4.23 -2.58 -16.00
CA SER A 210 -4.39 -2.05 -17.36
C SER A 210 -3.30 -2.57 -18.30
N VAL A 211 -3.79 -3.36 -19.25
CA VAL A 211 -3.24 -3.75 -20.55
C VAL A 211 -2.53 -2.58 -21.27
N GLU A 212 -1.43 -2.94 -21.94
CA GLU A 212 -0.63 -2.24 -22.95
C GLU A 212 -0.95 -0.79 -23.42
N LYS A 213 0.17 -0.07 -23.61
CA LYS A 213 0.52 0.92 -24.68
C LYS A 213 -0.21 2.27 -24.71
N HIS A 214 0.57 3.34 -24.48
CA HIS A 214 0.95 4.39 -25.46
C HIS A 214 1.62 5.58 -24.72
N GLN A 215 2.85 5.39 -24.23
CA GLN A 215 3.67 6.50 -23.71
C GLN A 215 4.46 7.14 -24.86
N ASN A 216 3.80 7.96 -25.67
CA ASN A 216 4.48 8.96 -26.51
C ASN A 216 3.51 10.05 -27.00
N LYS A 217 2.77 10.68 -26.07
CA LYS A 217 2.27 12.05 -26.31
C LYS A 217 3.17 13.02 -25.57
N THR A 218 4.09 13.58 -26.34
CA THR A 218 4.98 14.69 -26.01
C THR A 218 4.22 15.78 -25.26
N PHE A 219 4.60 16.03 -24.01
CA PHE A 219 4.06 17.13 -23.22
C PHE A 219 4.90 18.41 -23.44
N VAL A 220 4.20 19.51 -23.73
CA VAL A 220 4.57 20.93 -23.69
C VAL A 220 5.87 21.33 -24.42
N GLY A 221 5.74 21.40 -25.74
CA GLY A 221 6.31 22.48 -26.55
C GLY A 221 5.17 23.09 -27.37
N LEU A 222 5.33 24.30 -27.91
CA LEU A 222 4.42 24.79 -28.95
C LEU A 222 4.36 23.70 -30.04
N ASN A 223 3.17 23.16 -30.35
CA ASN A 223 3.03 22.29 -31.53
C ASN A 223 3.65 23.03 -32.72
N LYS A 224 4.40 22.35 -33.59
CA LYS A 224 5.20 22.97 -34.65
C LYS A 224 4.39 24.00 -35.46
N GLU A 225 3.12 23.68 -35.73
CA GLU A 225 2.15 24.58 -36.37
C GLU A 225 1.81 25.84 -35.56
N LYS A 226 1.61 25.73 -34.24
CA LYS A 226 1.37 26.88 -33.35
C LYS A 226 2.63 27.75 -33.20
N LYS A 227 3.82 27.14 -33.21
CA LYS A 227 5.10 27.86 -33.19
C LYS A 227 5.27 28.70 -34.45
N ASP A 228 5.06 28.10 -35.62
CA ASP A 228 5.18 28.78 -36.90
C ASP A 228 4.13 29.89 -37.05
N ALA A 229 2.89 29.67 -36.61
CA ALA A 229 1.84 30.69 -36.59
C ALA A 229 2.18 31.88 -35.67
N LEU A 230 2.74 31.64 -34.48
CA LEU A 230 3.13 32.69 -33.53
C LEU A 230 4.32 33.51 -34.06
N ILE A 231 5.28 32.85 -34.72
CA ILE A 231 6.42 33.51 -35.39
C ILE A 231 5.89 34.41 -36.51
N HIS A 232 5.01 33.91 -37.38
CA HIS A 232 4.42 34.72 -38.44
C HIS A 232 3.61 35.91 -37.91
N GLN A 233 2.81 35.70 -36.86
CA GLN A 233 2.03 36.76 -36.23
C GLN A 233 2.92 37.86 -35.63
N LYS A 234 3.93 37.49 -34.84
CA LYS A 234 4.86 38.48 -34.24
C LYS A 234 5.73 39.17 -35.29
N VAL A 235 6.14 38.47 -36.34
CA VAL A 235 6.88 39.07 -37.46
C VAL A 235 6.01 40.10 -38.17
N ASP A 236 4.75 39.79 -38.44
CA ASP A 236 3.82 40.72 -39.10
C ASP A 236 3.48 41.93 -38.20
N GLU A 237 3.47 41.76 -36.89
CA GLU A 237 3.27 42.84 -35.92
C GLU A 237 4.46 43.82 -35.93
N VAL A 238 5.69 43.31 -35.83
CA VAL A 238 6.92 44.13 -35.87
C VAL A 238 7.10 44.80 -37.24
N LEU A 239 6.72 44.14 -38.34
CA LEU A 239 6.80 44.72 -39.68
C LEU A 239 5.77 45.84 -39.93
N ARG A 240 4.66 45.91 -39.19
CA ARG A 240 3.67 47.00 -39.31
C ARG A 240 4.21 48.34 -38.82
N GLU A 241 5.10 48.32 -37.84
CA GLU A 241 5.76 49.51 -37.28
C GLU A 241 6.87 50.07 -38.20
N ILE A 242 7.28 49.29 -39.21
CA ILE A 242 8.33 49.67 -40.16
C ILE A 242 7.69 50.32 -41.41
N PRO A 243 8.22 51.47 -41.90
CA PRO A 243 7.77 52.08 -43.16
C PRO A 243 7.86 51.11 -44.34
N VAL A 244 6.89 51.17 -45.26
CA VAL A 244 6.65 50.16 -46.32
C VAL A 244 7.89 49.89 -47.18
N GLU A 245 8.71 50.92 -47.44
CA GLU A 245 9.95 50.81 -48.22
C GLU A 245 11.03 49.89 -47.63
N TYR A 246 11.03 49.67 -46.31
CA TYR A 246 12.09 48.89 -45.63
C TYR A 246 11.63 47.49 -45.19
N ARG A 247 10.36 47.13 -45.40
CA ARG A 247 9.77 45.89 -44.89
C ARG A 247 10.41 44.65 -45.50
N ASP A 248 10.60 44.62 -46.82
CA ASP A 248 11.18 43.46 -47.51
C ASP A 248 12.67 43.29 -47.19
N VAL A 249 13.40 44.39 -46.99
CA VAL A 249 14.83 44.38 -46.66
C VAL A 249 15.08 43.93 -45.22
N LYS A 250 14.23 44.35 -44.26
CA LYS A 250 14.37 43.98 -42.84
C LYS A 250 13.67 42.67 -42.47
N ARG A 251 12.88 42.08 -43.37
CA ARG A 251 12.08 40.88 -43.10
C ARG A 251 12.90 39.71 -42.57
N GLU A 252 14.06 39.43 -43.18
CA GLU A 252 14.93 38.33 -42.74
C GLU A 252 15.55 38.58 -41.35
N GLU A 253 15.93 39.83 -41.06
CA GLU A 253 16.52 40.20 -39.77
C GLU A 253 15.48 40.14 -38.65
N VAL A 254 14.29 40.69 -38.89
CA VAL A 254 13.14 40.62 -37.97
C VAL A 254 12.72 39.17 -37.76
N MET A 255 12.64 38.37 -38.82
CA MET A 255 12.33 36.93 -38.73
C MET A 255 13.33 36.20 -37.83
N ARG A 256 14.64 36.41 -38.02
CA ARG A 256 15.67 35.80 -37.16
C ARG A 256 15.57 36.25 -35.70
N GLN A 257 15.35 37.54 -35.44
CA GLN A 257 15.23 38.05 -34.07
C GLN A 257 13.99 37.50 -33.35
N VAL A 258 12.82 37.54 -34.01
CA VAL A 258 11.57 37.00 -33.47
C VAL A 258 11.67 35.49 -33.26
N THR A 259 12.27 34.76 -34.21
CA THR A 259 12.49 33.31 -34.07
C THR A 259 13.35 33.00 -32.84
N LYS A 260 14.47 33.70 -32.66
CA LYS A 260 15.37 33.51 -31.51
C LYS A 260 14.70 33.85 -30.18
N GLU A 261 13.86 34.89 -30.15
CA GLU A 261 13.10 35.27 -28.95
C GLU A 261 12.01 34.25 -28.62
N VAL A 262 11.28 33.76 -29.63
CA VAL A 262 10.27 32.69 -29.46
C VAL A 262 10.92 31.38 -29.00
N GLU A 263 12.08 31.02 -29.56
CA GLU A 263 12.85 29.84 -29.12
C GLU A 263 13.31 29.97 -27.66
N LYS A 264 13.77 31.16 -27.26
CA LYS A 264 14.16 31.43 -25.87
C LYS A 264 12.97 31.36 -24.91
N GLN A 265 11.82 31.91 -25.31
CA GLN A 265 10.57 31.80 -24.55
C GLN A 265 10.10 30.35 -24.43
N GLU A 266 10.16 29.57 -25.52
CA GLU A 266 9.83 28.15 -25.54
C GLU A 266 10.75 27.35 -24.59
N GLU A 267 12.05 27.62 -24.60
CA GLU A 267 13.00 26.95 -23.70
C GLU A 267 12.74 27.29 -22.22
N SER A 268 12.35 28.54 -21.94
CA SER A 268 11.97 28.98 -20.58
C SER A 268 10.72 28.27 -20.09
N ILE A 269 9.65 28.26 -20.90
CA ILE A 269 8.39 27.58 -20.59
C ILE A 269 8.63 26.07 -20.39
N LYS A 270 9.46 25.45 -21.24
CA LYS A 270 9.83 24.05 -21.11
C LYS A 270 10.51 23.76 -19.75
N LYS A 271 11.40 24.65 -19.29
CA LYS A 271 12.04 24.52 -17.96
C LYS A 271 11.03 24.66 -16.83
N GLU A 272 10.14 25.65 -16.87
CA GLU A 272 9.08 25.83 -15.85
C GLU A 272 8.17 24.60 -15.77
N VAL A 273 7.77 24.07 -16.91
CA VAL A 273 6.88 22.90 -17.00
C VAL A 273 7.58 21.62 -16.53
N LEU A 274 8.87 21.44 -16.82
CA LEU A 274 9.66 20.34 -16.28
C LEU A 274 9.78 20.41 -14.76
N THR A 275 10.04 21.60 -14.20
CA THR A 275 10.07 21.81 -12.74
C THR A 275 8.71 21.51 -12.11
N TYR A 276 7.62 22.04 -12.69
CA TYR A 276 6.26 21.72 -12.27
C TYR A 276 5.99 20.20 -12.26
N SER A 277 6.31 19.51 -13.35
CA SER A 277 6.10 18.07 -13.47
C SER A 277 6.89 17.29 -12.42
N ASN A 278 8.15 17.66 -12.17
CA ASN A 278 8.99 17.03 -11.16
C ASN A 278 8.44 17.25 -9.74
N ASP A 279 8.05 18.48 -9.41
CA ASP A 279 7.50 18.81 -8.10
C ASP A 279 6.19 18.09 -7.82
N VAL A 280 5.27 18.08 -8.79
CA VAL A 280 3.98 17.39 -8.67
C VAL A 280 4.18 15.88 -8.59
N ASN A 281 5.05 15.29 -9.42
CA ASN A 281 5.34 13.85 -9.34
C ASN A 281 5.98 13.46 -8.00
N HIS A 282 6.88 14.28 -7.47
CA HIS A 282 7.51 14.03 -6.17
C HIS A 282 6.49 14.11 -5.02
N TYR A 283 5.68 15.17 -5.01
CA TYR A 283 4.61 15.33 -4.02
C TYR A 283 3.58 14.19 -4.11
N ALA A 284 3.20 13.79 -5.33
CA ALA A 284 2.29 12.67 -5.58
C ALA A 284 2.83 11.37 -5.02
N LYS A 285 4.10 11.01 -5.30
CA LYS A 285 4.72 9.80 -4.77
C LYS A 285 4.70 9.77 -3.25
N ASN A 286 5.06 10.87 -2.59
CA ASN A 286 5.07 10.96 -1.14
C ASN A 286 3.66 10.81 -0.54
N GLN A 287 2.68 11.51 -1.10
CA GLN A 287 1.29 11.42 -0.64
C GLN A 287 0.69 10.04 -0.87
N MET A 288 0.99 9.40 -2.00
CA MET A 288 0.53 8.03 -2.25
C MET A 288 1.22 7.03 -1.32
N ALA A 289 2.51 7.21 -1.00
CA ALA A 289 3.22 6.36 -0.03
C ALA A 289 2.61 6.48 1.37
N MET A 290 2.26 7.70 1.81
CA MET A 290 1.54 7.94 3.07
C MET A 290 0.20 7.18 3.12
N SER A 291 -0.49 7.04 1.99
CA SER A 291 -1.74 6.27 1.94
C SER A 291 -1.55 4.82 2.37
N PHE A 292 -0.38 4.21 2.19
CA PHE A 292 -0.08 2.85 2.67
C PHE A 292 0.44 2.85 4.11
N THR A 293 1.39 3.74 4.43
CA THR A 293 2.03 3.75 5.76
C THR A 293 1.06 4.14 6.87
N ASP A 294 0.06 4.98 6.58
CA ASP A 294 -1.01 5.32 7.52
C ASP A 294 -1.83 4.10 7.95
N LEU A 295 -2.06 3.12 7.04
CA LEU A 295 -2.77 1.88 7.39
C LEU A 295 -1.93 1.02 8.34
N TYR A 296 -0.62 0.93 8.12
CA TYR A 296 0.26 0.21 9.02
C TYR A 296 0.30 0.88 10.40
N LYS A 297 0.43 2.22 10.42
CA LYS A 297 0.43 3.01 11.66
C LYS A 297 -0.86 2.85 12.46
N ALA A 298 -2.02 2.91 11.80
CA ALA A 298 -3.32 2.71 12.44
C ALA A 298 -3.48 1.27 12.98
N SER A 299 -2.86 0.29 12.34
CA SER A 299 -2.95 -1.12 12.73
C SER A 299 -2.12 -1.47 13.97
N VAL A 300 -0.98 -0.80 14.22
CA VAL A 300 -0.12 -1.08 15.38
C VAL A 300 -0.88 -1.10 16.71
N PRO A 301 -1.60 -0.03 17.13
CA PRO A 301 -2.32 -0.05 18.40
C PRO A 301 -3.43 -1.11 18.43
N ILE A 302 -4.07 -1.38 17.30
CA ILE A 302 -5.12 -2.41 17.18
C ILE A 302 -4.50 -3.80 17.42
N ILE A 303 -3.35 -4.09 16.83
CA ILE A 303 -2.63 -5.36 17.04
C ILE A 303 -2.26 -5.53 18.52
N LEU A 304 -1.78 -4.47 19.18
CA LEU A 304 -1.45 -4.50 20.61
C LEU A 304 -2.67 -4.76 21.48
N ILE A 305 -3.83 -4.19 21.14
CA ILE A 305 -5.10 -4.48 21.82
C ILE A 305 -5.52 -5.94 21.55
N CYS A 306 -5.42 -6.42 20.31
CA CYS A 306 -5.70 -7.81 19.95
C CYS A 306 -4.78 -8.81 20.67
N ALA A 307 -3.58 -8.40 21.05
CA ALA A 307 -2.67 -9.23 21.83
C ALA A 307 -3.30 -9.67 23.18
N PHE A 308 -4.18 -8.85 23.77
CA PHE A 308 -4.93 -9.21 24.99
C PHE A 308 -5.96 -10.32 24.79
N VAL A 309 -6.34 -10.64 23.56
CA VAL A 309 -7.20 -11.81 23.27
C VAL A 309 -6.52 -13.11 23.72
N SER A 310 -5.18 -13.12 23.82
CA SER A 310 -4.43 -14.24 24.42
C SER A 310 -4.87 -14.56 25.86
N LEU A 311 -5.42 -13.58 26.60
CA LEU A 311 -5.95 -13.80 27.95
C LEU A 311 -7.20 -14.70 27.99
N LEU A 312 -7.89 -14.89 26.87
CA LEU A 312 -8.98 -15.88 26.78
C LEU A 312 -8.50 -17.29 27.10
N PHE A 313 -7.21 -17.57 26.90
CA PHE A 313 -6.60 -18.84 27.24
C PHE A 313 -6.16 -18.93 28.70
N TRP A 314 -6.31 -17.87 29.51
CA TRP A 314 -5.94 -17.89 30.91
C TRP A 314 -6.87 -18.83 31.69
N GLU A 315 -6.36 -19.99 32.07
CA GLU A 315 -6.97 -20.82 33.08
C GLU A 315 -6.40 -20.43 34.45
N GLY A 316 -7.19 -19.74 35.27
CA GLY A 316 -6.82 -19.51 36.66
C GLY A 316 -6.55 -20.86 37.34
N LYS A 317 -5.49 -20.95 38.16
CA LYS A 317 -5.02 -22.17 38.85
C LYS A 317 -6.13 -22.98 39.55
N ALA A 318 -7.24 -22.33 39.94
CA ALA A 318 -8.40 -22.95 40.57
C ALA A 318 -9.23 -23.88 39.65
N LEU A 319 -9.31 -23.61 38.35
CA LEU A 319 -10.14 -24.38 37.41
C LEU A 319 -9.44 -25.64 36.87
N SER A 320 -8.10 -25.60 36.75
CA SER A 320 -7.27 -26.75 36.37
C SER A 320 -7.40 -27.90 37.38
N LYS A 321 -7.44 -27.59 38.70
CA LYS A 321 -7.62 -28.58 39.76
C LYS A 321 -9.02 -29.24 39.71
N LYS A 322 -10.06 -28.49 39.35
CA LYS A 322 -11.45 -28.98 39.22
C LYS A 322 -11.69 -29.86 37.98
N ARG A 323 -10.95 -29.64 36.88
CA ARG A 323 -10.96 -30.53 35.70
C ARG A 323 -10.16 -31.83 35.96
N ARG A 324 -9.00 -31.73 36.62
CA ARG A 324 -8.23 -32.93 37.03
C ARG A 324 -8.98 -33.80 38.04
N GLY A 325 -9.74 -33.19 38.95
CA GLY A 325 -10.58 -33.92 39.91
C GLY A 325 -11.68 -34.74 39.23
N ARG A 326 -12.38 -34.18 38.25
CA ARG A 326 -13.46 -34.87 37.53
C ARG A 326 -12.98 -36.06 36.68
N ILE A 327 -11.81 -35.95 36.05
CA ILE A 327 -11.24 -37.06 35.26
C ILE A 327 -10.77 -38.22 36.15
N VAL A 328 -10.47 -37.97 37.43
CA VAL A 328 -10.08 -39.01 38.40
C VAL A 328 -11.30 -39.62 39.11
N GLU A 329 -12.43 -38.92 39.15
CA GLU A 329 -13.70 -39.45 39.68
C GLU A 329 -14.48 -40.30 38.65
N GLU A 330 -14.20 -40.12 37.36
CA GLU A 330 -14.83 -40.86 36.24
C GLU A 330 -13.97 -42.02 35.71
N ALA A 331 -12.81 -42.31 36.32
CA ALA A 331 -11.90 -43.41 35.98
C ALA A 331 -11.82 -44.45 37.12
#